data_AF-A0A2C9KY34-F1
#
_entry.id   AF-A0A2C9KY34-F1
#
_cell.length_a   1.000
_cell.length_b   1.000
_cell.length_c   1.000
_cell.angle_alpha   90.00
_cell.angle_beta   90.00
_cell.angle_gamma   90.00
#
_symmetry.space_group_name_H-M   'P 1'
#
loop_
_entity.id
_entity.type
_entity.pdbx_description
1 polymer ?
#
loop_
_entity_poly.entity_id
_entity_poly.type
_entity_poly.pdbx_seq_one_letter_code
_entity_poly.pdbx_strand_id
1 'polypeptide(L)' 'MVQKCNAAGVRIYVDVVINHMTGAGGTGHGTGGSSYDANALQFPGVPFGPTDFNDGSNCHTGDLNIHNYNNPEEVR' A
#
# COMPACT_ATOMS: atom_id res chain seq x y z
N MET A 1 -17.47 -18.01 0.26
CA MET A 1 -18.22 -16.78 0.59
C MET A 1 -18.89 -16.18 -0.65
N VAL A 2 -18.12 -15.62 -1.60
CA VAL A 2 -18.65 -14.90 -2.79
C VAL A 2 -19.71 -15.70 -3.56
N GLN A 3 -19.44 -16.96 -3.90
CA GLN A 3 -20.39 -17.82 -4.63
C GLN A 3 -21.74 -17.95 -3.91
N LYS A 4 -21.72 -18.18 -2.58
CA LYS A 4 -22.94 -18.32 -1.77
C LYS A 4 -23.76 -17.03 -1.74
N CYS A 5 -23.11 -15.87 -1.57
CA CYS A 5 -23.78 -14.57 -1.58
C CYS A 5 -24.40 -14.27 -2.95
N ASN A 6 -23.65 -14.50 -4.03
CA ASN A 6 -24.14 -14.29 -5.40
C ASN A 6 -25.34 -15.17 -5.74
N ALA A 7 -25.35 -16.44 -5.30
CA ALA A 7 -26.49 -17.33 -5.48
C ALA A 7 -27.76 -16.85 -4.75
N ALA A 8 -27.60 -16.09 -3.67
CA ALA A 8 -28.70 -15.46 -2.92
C ALA A 8 -29.05 -14.04 -3.42
N GLY A 9 -28.45 -13.57 -4.53
CA GLY A 9 -28.68 -12.23 -5.06
C GLY A 9 -27.98 -11.09 -4.30
N VAL A 10 -27.09 -11.41 -3.35
CA VAL A 10 -26.32 -10.42 -2.58
C VAL A 10 -24.94 -10.20 -3.20
N ARG A 11 -24.63 -8.96 -3.57
CA ARG A 11 -23.34 -8.59 -4.18
C ARG A 11 -22.29 -8.27 -3.13
N ILE A 12 -21.04 -8.58 -3.47
CA ILE A 12 -19.86 -8.32 -2.64
C ILE A 12 -18.99 -7.30 -3.36
N TYR A 13 -18.57 -6.27 -2.63
CA TYR A 13 -17.64 -5.26 -3.09
C TYR A 13 -16.39 -5.35 -2.21
N VAL A 14 -15.23 -5.49 -2.84
CA VAL A 14 -13.95 -5.61 -2.13
C VAL A 14 -13.42 -4.20 -1.87
N ASP A 15 -12.92 -3.97 -0.66
CA ASP A 15 -12.10 -2.80 -0.37
C ASP A 15 -10.68 -3.07 -0.89
N VAL A 16 -10.25 -2.29 -1.88
CA VAL A 16 -8.97 -2.50 -2.57
C VAL A 16 -7.99 -1.41 -2.16
N VAL A 17 -7.00 -1.78 -1.35
CA VAL A 17 -5.90 -0.90 -0.97
C VAL A 17 -4.82 -0.98 -2.05
N ILE A 18 -4.77 0.01 -2.93
CA ILE A 18 -3.81 0.08 -4.06
C ILE A 18 -2.80 1.21 -3.93
N ASN A 19 -2.96 2.10 -2.96
CA ASN A 19 -2.17 3.31 -2.83
C ASN A 19 -0.82 3.09 -2.13
N HIS A 20 -0.77 2.21 -1.13
CA HIS A 20 0.38 2.04 -0.26
C HIS A 20 0.57 0.58 0.16
N MET A 21 1.76 0.27 0.66
CA MET A 21 2.11 -1.03 1.26
C MET A 21 1.98 -0.97 2.78
N THR A 22 3.01 -1.32 3.56
CA THR A 22 2.99 -1.09 5.02
C THR A 22 3.40 0.35 5.36
N GLY A 23 3.23 0.74 6.62
CA GLY A 23 3.88 1.93 7.14
C GLY A 23 5.42 1.81 7.08
N ALA A 24 6.09 2.96 7.21
CA ALA A 24 7.54 3.01 7.26
C ALA A 24 8.07 2.30 8.52
N GLY A 25 9.19 1.60 8.35
CA GLY A 25 9.90 0.96 9.45
C GLY A 25 9.48 -0.49 9.71
N GLY A 26 10.46 -1.32 10.05
CA GLY A 26 10.25 -2.69 10.50
C GLY A 26 10.35 -3.76 9.41
N THR A 27 10.39 -5.01 9.87
CA THR A 27 10.45 -6.20 9.05
C THR A 27 9.49 -7.24 9.61
N GLY A 28 8.98 -8.14 8.77
CA GLY A 28 8.05 -9.15 9.25
C GLY A 28 7.45 -10.01 8.16
N HIS A 29 6.32 -10.64 8.50
CA HIS A 29 5.53 -11.46 7.59
C HIS A 29 4.09 -10.97 7.59
N GLY A 30 3.48 -10.87 6.42
CA GLY A 30 2.06 -10.58 6.27
C GLY A 30 1.18 -11.76 6.71
N THR A 31 -0.12 -11.53 6.81
CA THR A 31 -1.10 -12.57 7.17
C THR A 31 -1.17 -13.72 6.16
N GLY A 32 -0.76 -13.48 4.91
CA GLY A 32 -0.57 -14.50 3.88
C GLY A 32 0.79 -15.21 3.92
N GLY A 33 1.66 -14.90 4.89
CA GLY A 33 2.96 -15.55 5.09
C GLY A 33 4.13 -14.96 4.30
N SER A 34 3.90 -14.06 3.35
CA SER A 34 4.97 -13.36 2.61
C SER A 34 5.78 -12.45 3.54
N SER A 35 7.11 -12.47 3.42
CA SER A 35 7.98 -11.56 4.14
C SER A 35 7.95 -10.14 3.56
N TYR A 36 8.34 -9.16 4.37
CA TYR A 36 8.62 -7.78 3.94
C TYR A 36 9.74 -7.15 4.78
N ASP A 37 10.44 -6.18 4.19
CA ASP A 37 11.34 -5.25 4.88
C ASP A 37 10.97 -3.82 4.47
N ALA A 38 10.25 -3.12 5.34
CA ALA A 38 9.79 -1.76 5.08
C ALA A 38 10.92 -0.72 5.20
N ASN A 39 12.01 -1.03 5.92
CA ASN A 39 13.18 -0.15 5.96
C ASN A 39 13.92 -0.15 4.62
N ALA A 40 13.92 -1.29 3.93
CA ALA A 40 14.53 -1.46 2.62
C ALA A 40 13.53 -1.34 1.45
N LEU A 41 12.26 -1.01 1.72
CA LEU A 41 11.18 -0.96 0.73
C LEU A 41 11.02 -2.27 -0.08
N GLN A 42 11.22 -3.42 0.57
CA GLN A 42 11.17 -4.73 -0.07
C GLN A 42 9.88 -5.48 0.28
N PHE A 43 9.10 -5.80 -0.75
CA PHE A 43 7.87 -6.59 -0.66
C PHE A 43 7.91 -7.74 -1.68
N PRO A 44 8.72 -8.79 -1.44
CA PRO A 44 8.98 -9.86 -2.42
C PRO A 44 7.75 -10.71 -2.78
N GLY A 45 6.68 -10.67 -1.98
CA GLY A 45 5.42 -11.32 -2.33
C GLY A 45 4.66 -10.66 -3.50
N VAL A 46 4.97 -9.39 -3.81
CA VAL A 46 4.42 -8.60 -4.94
C VAL A 46 5.45 -8.35 -6.05
N PRO A 47 6.66 -8.91 -5.90
CA PRO A 47 7.99 -8.27 -5.97
C PRO A 47 8.08 -6.74 -6.18
N PHE A 48 7.75 -5.93 -5.15
CA PHE A 48 8.15 -4.51 -5.14
C PHE A 48 9.47 -4.28 -4.41
N GLY A 49 10.25 -3.33 -4.93
CA GLY A 49 11.49 -2.81 -4.36
C GLY A 49 11.49 -1.27 -4.29
N PRO A 50 12.59 -0.64 -3.86
CA PRO A 50 12.67 0.81 -3.66
C PRO A 50 12.23 1.67 -4.85
N THR A 51 12.43 1.20 -6.08
CA THR A 51 12.09 1.93 -7.32
C THR A 51 10.60 1.94 -7.63
N ASP A 52 9.78 1.17 -6.90
CA ASP A 52 8.34 1.09 -7.09
C ASP A 52 7.56 2.03 -6.14
N PHE A 53 8.28 2.79 -5.30
CA PHE A 53 7.70 3.74 -4.35
C PHE A 53 7.99 5.18 -4.75
N ASN A 54 7.12 6.09 -4.32
CA ASN A 54 7.41 7.53 -4.39
C ASN A 54 8.53 7.88 -3.41
N ASP A 55 9.55 8.58 -3.91
CA ASP A 55 10.68 9.07 -3.14
C ASP A 55 10.71 10.62 -3.14
N GLY A 56 11.83 11.20 -2.73
CA GLY A 56 12.02 12.66 -2.68
C GLY A 56 11.89 13.37 -4.03
N SER A 57 11.94 12.64 -5.16
CA SER A 57 11.68 13.21 -6.49
C SER A 57 10.21 13.49 -6.74
N ASN A 58 9.31 12.77 -6.06
CA ASN A 58 7.86 12.91 -6.21
C ASN A 58 7.17 13.51 -4.98
N CYS A 59 7.78 13.40 -3.79
CA CYS A 59 7.30 13.94 -2.53
C CYS A 59 8.33 14.92 -1.94
N HIS A 60 8.01 16.22 -1.94
CA HIS A 60 8.98 17.28 -1.63
C HIS A 60 8.93 17.78 -0.18
N THR A 61 8.13 17.13 0.68
CA THR A 61 8.03 17.47 2.10
C THR A 61 9.26 16.98 2.86
N GLY A 62 9.61 17.67 3.97
CA GLY A 62 10.88 17.40 4.67
C GLY A 62 10.98 16.01 5.31
N ASP A 63 9.86 15.34 5.55
CA ASP A 63 9.76 14.00 6.14
C ASP A 63 9.07 12.99 5.21
N LEU A 64 8.80 13.38 3.95
CA LEU A 64 8.12 12.58 2.93
C LEU A 64 6.66 12.19 3.25
N ASN A 65 6.02 12.86 4.20
CA ASN A 65 4.59 12.66 4.51
C ASN A 65 3.69 13.77 3.96
N ILE A 66 2.38 13.53 4.01
CA ILE A 66 1.33 14.48 3.65
C ILE A 66 1.00 15.38 4.85
N HIS A 67 1.06 16.69 4.63
CA HIS A 67 0.78 17.78 5.57
C HIS A 67 -0.22 18.80 5.01
N ASN A 68 -0.19 19.07 3.70
CA ASN A 68 -1.06 20.05 3.06
C ASN A 68 -2.05 19.40 2.07
N TYR A 69 -3.27 19.14 2.55
CA TYR A 69 -4.34 18.56 1.73
C TYR A 69 -4.85 19.46 0.59
N ASN A 70 -4.46 20.74 0.56
CA ASN A 70 -4.75 21.64 -0.57
C ASN A 70 -3.67 21.58 -1.67
N ASN A 71 -2.62 20.78 -1.51
CA ASN A 71 -1.55 20.59 -2.49
C ASN A 71 -1.75 19.26 -3.24
N PRO A 72 -2.24 19.28 -4.50
CA PRO A 72 -2.50 18.06 -5.26
C PRO A 72 -1.28 17.17 -5.47
N GLU A 73 -0.07 17.75 -5.56
CA GLU A 73 1.17 16.99 -5.71
C GLU A 73 1.52 16.15 -4.48
N GLU A 74 1.01 16.55 -3.32
CA GLU A 74 1.27 15.90 -2.04
C GLU A 74 0.21 14.85 -1.70
N VAL A 75 -1.03 15.03 -2.16
CA VAL A 75 -2.15 14.10 -1.90
C VAL A 75 -2.39 13.07 -3.00
N ARG A 76 -1.62 13.13 -4.09
CA ARG A 76 -1.77 12.20 -5.22
C ARG A 76 -1.12 10.83 -4.97
#